data_AF-A0AAW0WKS8-F1
#
_entry.id   AF-A0AAW0WKS8-F1
#
_cell.length_a   1.000
_cell.length_b   1.000
_cell.length_c   1.000
_cell.angle_alpha   90.00
_cell.angle_beta   90.00
_cell.angle_gamma   90.00
#
_symmetry.space_group_name_H-M   'P 1'
#
loop_
_entity.id
_entity.type
_entity.pdbx_description
1 polymer ?
#
loop_
_entity_poly.entity_id
_entity_poly.type
_entity_poly.pdbx_seq_one_letter_code
_entity_poly.pdbx_strand_id
1 'polypeptide(L)'
;ETLTWLPDNSTIMKLMKCNKTLPENGSSLVLLIITFIILLLWECNCIYRLRKEYLNVDNMMRLSSLLLTAVVIVPGGTCELHYHIRNTEQWECGIIALLVGWIHFISNLNQLPVLSISMPITETFLKRFLLVASYITLLIFVFAFTFHIQLRDQDSFGTVSQAMVKATVWMFSDLAYDDTFLNEKDPLVYPVFTNLLFLLFVTTISVFIANLFITRSTEKLESFRDKAILHQAASRCELFLKLD
;
A
#
# COMPACT_ATOMS: atom_id res chain seq x y z
N GLU A 1 9.44 -50.11 -34.40
CA GLU A 1 8.54 -48.99 -34.75
C GLU A 1 8.69 -47.91 -33.71
N THR A 2 9.41 -46.85 -34.04
CA THR A 2 9.73 -45.72 -33.15
C THR A 2 9.03 -44.47 -33.68
N LEU A 3 8.63 -43.59 -32.74
CA LEU A 3 8.08 -42.23 -32.92
C LEU A 3 6.56 -42.23 -33.24
N THR A 4 5.67 -41.48 -32.59
CA THR A 4 5.75 -40.32 -31.70
C THR A 4 4.37 -40.16 -31.05
N TRP A 5 4.28 -40.19 -29.72
CA TRP A 5 3.10 -39.71 -29.00
C TRP A 5 3.13 -38.18 -28.97
N LEU A 6 2.67 -37.55 -30.05
CA LEU A 6 2.38 -36.11 -30.06
C LEU A 6 1.15 -35.89 -29.18
N PRO A 7 1.21 -35.07 -28.11
CA PRO A 7 0.04 -34.76 -27.31
C PRO A 7 -0.96 -33.94 -28.15
N ASP A 8 -2.24 -34.25 -27.99
CA ASP A 8 -3.37 -33.66 -28.71
C ASP A 8 -3.30 -32.12 -28.72
N ASN A 9 -3.64 -31.50 -29.86
CA ASN A 9 -3.48 -30.07 -30.13
C ASN A 9 -4.35 -29.20 -29.17
N SER A 10 -5.41 -29.80 -28.61
CA SER A 10 -6.26 -29.19 -27.57
C SER A 10 -5.53 -28.98 -26.23
N THR A 11 -4.63 -29.90 -25.89
CA THR A 11 -3.78 -29.86 -24.70
C THR A 11 -2.68 -28.81 -24.87
N ILE A 12 -2.06 -28.73 -26.05
CA ILE A 12 -1.04 -27.73 -26.37
C ILE A 12 -1.64 -26.31 -26.30
N MET A 13 -2.87 -26.13 -26.79
CA MET A 13 -3.57 -24.84 -26.72
C MET A 13 -3.95 -24.44 -25.27
N LYS A 14 -4.34 -25.41 -24.43
CA LYS A 14 -4.55 -25.20 -22.97
C LYS A 14 -3.25 -24.88 -22.24
N LEU A 15 -2.15 -25.55 -22.59
CA LEU A 15 -0.81 -25.31 -22.04
C LEU A 15 -0.25 -23.95 -22.45
N MET A 16 -0.46 -23.50 -23.69
CA MET A 16 -0.04 -22.16 -24.14
C MET A 16 -0.78 -21.03 -23.41
N LYS A 17 -2.06 -21.23 -23.06
CA LYS A 17 -2.84 -20.25 -22.29
C LYS A 17 -2.36 -20.12 -20.83
N CYS A 18 -1.74 -21.18 -20.33
CA CYS A 18 -1.16 -21.29 -19.00
C CYS A 18 0.29 -20.77 -18.92
N ASN A 19 1.01 -20.64 -20.05
CA ASN A 19 2.44 -20.32 -20.03
C ASN A 19 2.78 -18.83 -19.84
N LYS A 20 2.29 -18.22 -18.76
CA LYS A 20 2.88 -16.98 -18.22
C LYS A 20 2.93 -17.07 -16.71
N THR A 21 4.16 -17.10 -16.19
CA THR A 21 4.57 -17.07 -14.77
C THR A 21 4.55 -18.42 -14.03
N LEU A 22 5.58 -19.24 -14.28
CA LEU A 22 6.01 -20.27 -13.33
C LEU A 22 6.92 -19.63 -12.26
N PRO A 23 6.64 -19.83 -10.96
CA PRO A 23 7.68 -19.93 -9.94
C PRO A 23 8.05 -21.41 -9.72
N GLU A 24 9.34 -21.72 -9.88
CA GLU A 24 9.92 -23.06 -10.00
C GLU A 24 10.00 -23.92 -8.71
N ASN A 25 9.53 -23.46 -7.55
CA ASN A 25 9.82 -24.15 -6.28
C ASN A 25 8.58 -24.55 -5.48
N GLY A 26 8.10 -25.78 -5.70
CA GLY A 26 7.00 -26.41 -4.95
C GLY A 26 7.20 -26.45 -3.43
N SER A 27 8.46 -26.43 -2.97
CA SER A 27 8.83 -26.37 -1.55
C SER A 27 8.38 -25.08 -0.85
N SER A 28 8.34 -23.95 -1.58
CA SER A 28 7.94 -22.65 -1.01
C SER A 28 6.45 -22.58 -0.67
N LEU A 29 5.61 -23.34 -1.39
CA LEU A 29 4.15 -23.35 -1.21
C LEU A 29 3.72 -24.20 -0.03
N VAL A 30 4.38 -25.35 0.15
CA VAL A 30 4.12 -26.23 1.29
C VAL A 30 4.40 -25.47 2.59
N LEU A 31 5.51 -24.73 2.64
CA LEU A 31 5.82 -23.85 3.78
C LEU A 31 4.72 -22.79 3.99
N LEU A 32 4.27 -22.14 2.92
CA LEU A 32 3.23 -21.12 2.99
C LEU A 32 1.90 -21.69 3.53
N ILE A 33 1.48 -22.85 3.05
CA ILE A 33 0.27 -23.55 3.54
C ILE A 33 0.40 -23.92 5.02
N ILE A 34 1.55 -24.45 5.43
CA ILE A 34 1.81 -24.79 6.84
C ILE A 34 1.72 -23.52 7.71
N THR A 35 2.38 -22.43 7.30
CA THR A 35 2.31 -21.16 8.04
C THR A 35 0.89 -20.61 8.12
N PHE A 36 0.10 -20.72 7.05
CA PHE A 36 -1.30 -20.31 7.04
C PHE A 36 -2.16 -21.11 8.02
N ILE A 37 -1.99 -22.43 8.07
CA ILE A 37 -2.73 -23.29 9.02
C ILE A 37 -2.39 -22.90 10.46
N ILE A 38 -1.11 -22.67 10.77
CA ILE A 38 -0.67 -22.22 12.10
C ILE A 38 -1.30 -20.88 12.47
N LEU A 39 -1.29 -19.92 11.54
CA LEU A 39 -1.90 -18.59 11.75
C LEU A 39 -3.42 -18.70 11.94
N LEU A 40 -4.09 -19.56 11.19
CA LEU A 40 -5.53 -19.78 11.31
C LEU A 40 -5.90 -20.40 12.66
N LEU A 41 -5.16 -21.40 13.11
CA LEU A 41 -5.36 -22.01 14.44
C LEU A 41 -5.15 -21.00 15.56
N TRP A 42 -4.12 -20.16 15.45
CA TRP A 42 -3.90 -19.05 16.38
C TRP A 42 -5.10 -18.10 16.40
N GLU A 43 -5.59 -17.69 15.23
CA GLU A 43 -6.69 -16.74 15.11
C GLU A 43 -8.00 -17.30 15.69
N CYS A 44 -8.31 -18.56 15.40
CA CYS A 44 -9.47 -19.25 15.96
C CYS A 44 -9.41 -19.29 17.49
N ASN A 45 -8.24 -19.56 18.08
CA ASN A 45 -8.05 -19.54 19.52
C ASN A 45 -8.25 -18.11 20.10
N CYS A 46 -7.72 -17.09 19.42
CA CYS A 46 -7.94 -15.69 19.79
C CYS A 46 -9.43 -15.29 19.74
N ILE A 47 -10.15 -15.67 18.67
CA ILE A 47 -11.58 -15.40 18.53
C ILE A 47 -12.38 -16.09 19.63
N TYR A 48 -12.04 -17.36 19.94
CA TYR A 48 -12.70 -18.11 21.01
C TYR A 48 -12.50 -17.47 22.39
N ARG A 49 -11.28 -17.00 22.69
CA ARG A 49 -10.95 -16.38 23.99
C ARG A 49 -11.51 -14.97 24.16
N LEU A 50 -11.44 -14.11 23.13
CA LEU A 50 -11.78 -12.68 23.24
C LEU A 50 -13.22 -12.34 22.81
N ARG A 51 -13.90 -13.22 22.07
CA ARG A 51 -15.30 -13.12 21.63
C ARG A 51 -15.75 -11.71 21.17
N LYS A 52 -16.32 -10.89 22.05
CA LYS A 52 -16.87 -9.56 21.71
C LYS A 52 -15.81 -8.46 21.72
N GLU A 53 -14.75 -8.61 22.49
CA GLU A 53 -13.59 -7.69 22.49
C GLU A 53 -12.67 -7.93 21.29
N TYR A 54 -12.98 -8.92 20.45
CA TYR A 54 -12.22 -9.21 19.24
C TYR A 54 -12.31 -8.10 18.18
N LEU A 55 -13.39 -7.30 18.15
CA LEU A 55 -13.62 -6.21 17.18
C LEU A 55 -12.74 -4.96 17.39
N ASN A 56 -11.46 -5.16 17.73
CA ASN A 56 -10.45 -4.12 17.79
C ASN A 56 -9.75 -3.97 16.42
N VAL A 57 -9.21 -2.78 16.13
CA VAL A 57 -8.59 -2.46 14.84
C VAL A 57 -7.37 -3.35 14.54
N ASP A 58 -6.55 -3.66 15.54
CA ASP A 58 -5.40 -4.57 15.36
C ASP A 58 -5.84 -5.98 14.92
N ASN A 59 -6.91 -6.51 15.52
CA ASN A 59 -7.46 -7.82 15.16
C ASN A 59 -8.10 -7.80 13.76
N MET A 60 -8.78 -6.72 13.39
CA MET A 60 -9.34 -6.54 12.04
C MET A 60 -8.24 -6.50 10.98
N MET A 61 -7.13 -5.84 11.27
CA MET A 61 -5.98 -5.78 10.37
C MET A 61 -5.35 -7.17 10.19
N ARG A 62 -5.19 -7.93 11.28
CA ARG A 62 -4.69 -9.31 11.24
C ARG A 62 -5.64 -10.24 10.45
N LEU A 63 -6.95 -10.13 10.70
CA LEU A 63 -7.98 -10.88 9.97
C LEU A 63 -7.95 -10.56 8.46
N SER A 64 -7.78 -9.29 8.09
CA SER A 64 -7.72 -8.89 6.68
C SER A 64 -6.51 -9.50 5.96
N SER A 65 -5.34 -9.57 6.61
CA SER A 65 -4.15 -10.22 6.07
C SER A 65 -4.33 -11.74 5.94
N LEU A 66 -5.02 -12.38 6.90
CA LEU A 66 -5.36 -13.80 6.83
C LEU A 66 -6.31 -14.10 5.66
N LEU A 67 -7.34 -13.27 5.46
CA LEU A 67 -8.29 -13.42 4.34
C LEU A 67 -7.60 -13.26 2.99
N LEU A 68 -6.73 -12.25 2.84
CA LEU A 68 -5.97 -12.05 1.59
C LEU A 68 -5.01 -13.21 1.33
N THR A 69 -4.34 -13.72 2.36
CA THR A 69 -3.49 -14.92 2.24
C THR A 69 -4.31 -16.16 1.86
N ALA A 70 -5.55 -16.28 2.34
CA ALA A 70 -6.44 -17.37 1.95
C ALA A 70 -6.78 -17.35 0.45
N VAL A 71 -7.06 -16.16 -0.12
CA VAL A 71 -7.32 -15.98 -1.56
C VAL A 71 -6.13 -16.44 -2.43
N VAL A 72 -4.92 -16.29 -1.90
CA VAL A 72 -3.66 -16.65 -2.57
C VAL A 72 -3.38 -18.16 -2.55
N ILE A 73 -3.87 -18.85 -1.52
CA ILE A 73 -3.71 -20.30 -1.32
C ILE A 73 -4.81 -21.11 -2.01
N VAL A 74 -6.05 -20.60 -1.99
CA VAL A 74 -7.19 -21.30 -2.58
C VAL A 74 -7.13 -21.18 -4.10
N PRO A 75 -7.02 -22.31 -4.84
CA PRO A 75 -7.02 -22.27 -6.29
C PRO A 75 -8.40 -21.85 -6.80
N GLY A 76 -8.44 -20.84 -7.66
CA GLY A 76 -9.64 -20.29 -8.28
C GLY A 76 -10.15 -21.10 -9.47
N GLY A 77 -9.39 -22.09 -9.97
CA GLY A 77 -9.78 -22.90 -11.11
C GLY A 77 -9.01 -24.21 -11.31
N THR A 78 -9.48 -25.04 -12.24
CA THR A 78 -8.92 -26.37 -12.53
C THR A 78 -7.50 -26.33 -13.11
N CYS A 79 -7.14 -25.24 -13.81
CA CYS A 79 -5.80 -25.04 -14.35
C CYS A 79 -4.77 -24.72 -13.26
N GLU A 80 -5.16 -23.98 -12.21
CA GLU A 80 -4.29 -23.67 -11.08
C GLU A 80 -3.98 -24.92 -10.25
N LEU A 81 -4.97 -25.81 -10.12
CA LEU A 81 -4.83 -27.07 -9.39
C LEU A 81 -3.87 -28.06 -10.07
N HIS A 82 -3.87 -28.11 -11.41
CA HIS A 82 -3.04 -29.07 -12.16
C HIS A 82 -1.64 -28.54 -12.52
N TYR A 83 -1.51 -27.24 -12.77
CA TYR A 83 -0.27 -26.66 -13.31
C TYR A 83 0.42 -25.68 -12.37
N HIS A 84 -0.16 -25.41 -11.19
CA HIS A 84 0.39 -24.47 -10.22
C HIS A 84 0.65 -23.06 -10.79
N ILE A 85 -0.14 -22.64 -11.77
CA ILE A 85 -0.04 -21.30 -12.35
C ILE A 85 -1.05 -20.42 -11.64
N ARG A 86 -0.57 -19.29 -11.12
CA ARG A 86 -1.39 -18.35 -10.36
C ARG A 86 -1.91 -17.24 -11.28
N ASN A 87 -3.18 -16.88 -11.13
CA ASN A 87 -3.74 -15.74 -11.86
C ASN A 87 -3.10 -14.43 -11.41
N THR A 88 -3.01 -13.45 -12.31
CA THR A 88 -2.44 -12.11 -12.02
C THR A 88 -3.13 -11.46 -10.81
N GLU A 89 -4.46 -11.54 -10.75
CA GLU A 89 -5.28 -11.00 -9.65
C GLU A 89 -4.91 -11.61 -8.29
N GLN A 90 -4.65 -12.93 -8.24
CA GLN A 90 -4.22 -13.60 -7.01
C GLN A 90 -2.80 -13.18 -6.60
N TRP A 91 -1.94 -12.89 -7.58
CA TRP A 91 -0.60 -12.38 -7.33
C TRP A 91 -0.63 -10.98 -6.71
N GLU A 92 -1.48 -10.10 -7.23
CA GLU A 92 -1.71 -8.77 -6.67
C GLU A 92 -2.25 -8.86 -5.24
N CYS A 93 -3.23 -9.74 -4.98
CA CYS A 93 -3.73 -10.01 -3.63
C CYS A 93 -2.62 -10.47 -2.66
N GLY A 94 -1.68 -11.28 -3.14
CA GLY A 94 -0.54 -11.73 -2.33
C GLY A 94 0.43 -10.60 -1.97
N ILE A 95 0.69 -9.69 -2.89
CA ILE A 95 1.51 -8.49 -2.63
C ILE A 95 0.83 -7.60 -1.58
N ILE A 96 -0.48 -7.41 -1.69
CA ILE A 96 -1.27 -6.63 -0.72
C ILE A 96 -1.27 -7.33 0.65
N ALA A 97 -1.45 -8.65 0.70
CA ALA A 97 -1.40 -9.44 1.94
C ALA A 97 -0.07 -9.26 2.67
N LEU A 98 1.04 -9.32 1.91
CA LEU A 98 2.39 -9.14 2.42
C LEU A 98 2.58 -7.72 2.98
N LEU A 99 2.13 -6.70 2.25
CA LEU A 99 2.22 -5.31 2.68
C LEU A 99 1.43 -5.08 3.98
N VAL A 100 0.18 -5.54 4.04
CA VAL A 100 -0.65 -5.43 5.26
C VAL A 100 0.00 -6.16 6.43
N GLY A 101 0.59 -7.34 6.19
CA GLY A 101 1.33 -8.10 7.20
C GLY A 101 2.50 -7.31 7.80
N TRP A 102 3.30 -6.64 6.95
CA TRP A 102 4.40 -5.78 7.41
C TRP A 102 3.92 -4.56 8.19
N ILE A 103 2.85 -3.89 7.76
CA ILE A 103 2.30 -2.74 8.49
C ILE A 103 1.76 -3.20 9.86
N HIS A 104 1.11 -4.36 9.93
CA HIS A 104 0.64 -4.93 11.20
C HIS A 104 1.82 -5.30 12.12
N PHE A 105 2.89 -5.86 11.56
CA PHE A 105 4.12 -6.12 12.31
C PHE A 105 4.72 -4.84 12.91
N ILE A 106 4.79 -3.76 12.11
CA ILE A 106 5.27 -2.45 12.59
C ILE A 106 4.35 -1.89 13.69
N SER A 107 3.03 -2.05 13.56
CA SER A 107 2.07 -1.64 14.62
C SER A 107 2.36 -2.35 15.94
N ASN A 108 2.64 -3.67 15.89
CA ASN A 108 2.95 -4.46 17.08
C ASN A 108 4.32 -4.11 17.70
N LEU A 109 5.32 -3.75 16.90
CA LEU A 109 6.61 -3.27 17.42
C LEU A 109 6.46 -2.02 18.29
N ASN A 110 5.47 -1.17 18.01
CA ASN A 110 5.23 0.06 18.79
C ASN A 110 4.69 -0.19 20.20
N GLN A 111 4.26 -1.42 20.51
CA GLN A 111 3.84 -1.82 21.85
C GLN A 111 5.04 -2.14 22.77
N LEU A 112 6.26 -2.28 22.20
CA LEU A 112 7.46 -2.47 23.00
C LEU A 112 7.88 -1.14 23.64
N PRO A 113 8.08 -1.07 24.96
CA PRO A 113 8.32 0.19 25.69
C PRO A 113 9.60 0.92 25.23
N VAL A 114 10.60 0.20 24.70
CA VAL A 114 11.84 0.78 24.14
C VAL A 114 11.58 1.48 22.80
N LEU A 115 10.67 0.96 21.97
CA LEU A 115 10.36 1.48 20.64
C LEU A 115 9.24 2.55 20.67
N SER A 116 8.31 2.41 21.61
CA SER A 116 7.13 3.27 21.76
C SER A 116 7.46 4.75 22.03
N ILE A 117 8.57 5.02 22.72
CA ILE A 117 9.03 6.39 23.03
C ILE A 117 9.45 7.16 21.77
N SER A 118 9.90 6.46 20.73
CA SER A 118 10.54 7.13 19.57
C SER A 118 9.53 7.66 18.56
N MET A 119 8.38 7.01 18.35
CA MET A 119 7.23 7.51 17.57
C MET A 119 6.14 6.44 17.61
N PRO A 120 5.08 6.56 18.43
CA PRO A 120 4.00 5.59 18.38
C PRO A 120 3.18 5.85 17.11
N ILE A 121 3.26 4.95 16.11
CA ILE A 121 2.28 4.90 15.01
C ILE A 121 1.00 4.33 15.63
N THR A 122 0.31 5.16 16.41
CA THR A 122 -0.95 4.81 17.03
C THR A 122 -2.06 4.86 15.98
N GLU A 123 -3.13 4.10 16.17
CA GLU A 123 -4.36 4.17 15.37
C GLU A 123 -4.87 5.62 15.20
N THR A 124 -4.77 6.44 16.25
CA THR A 124 -5.15 7.86 16.21
C THR A 124 -4.25 8.67 15.26
N PHE A 125 -2.96 8.37 15.21
CA PHE A 125 -2.03 9.01 14.26
C PHE A 125 -2.37 8.60 12.83
N LEU A 126 -2.63 7.32 12.58
CA LEU A 126 -3.00 6.81 11.26
C LEU A 126 -4.30 7.46 10.75
N LYS A 127 -5.36 7.53 11.57
CA LYS A 127 -6.62 8.19 11.19
C LYS A 127 -6.42 9.66 10.80
N ARG A 128 -5.64 10.41 11.59
CA ARG A 128 -5.31 11.81 11.28
C ARG A 128 -4.47 11.94 10.03
N PHE A 129 -3.53 11.02 9.82
CA PHE A 129 -2.72 10.97 8.61
C PHE A 129 -3.58 10.71 7.37
N LEU A 130 -4.47 9.72 7.42
CA LEU A 130 -5.39 9.40 6.32
C LEU A 130 -6.34 10.56 6.00
N LEU A 131 -6.80 11.29 7.02
CA LEU A 131 -7.62 12.49 6.82
C LEU A 131 -6.84 13.59 6.07
N VAL A 132 -5.60 13.87 6.47
CA VAL A 132 -4.77 14.86 5.75
C VAL A 132 -4.42 14.38 4.34
N ALA A 133 -4.12 13.08 4.19
CA ALA A 133 -3.85 12.47 2.90
C ALA A 133 -5.06 12.55 1.97
N SER A 134 -6.29 12.40 2.45
CA SER A 134 -7.48 12.52 1.60
C SER A 134 -7.66 13.93 1.03
N TYR A 135 -7.36 14.98 1.81
CA TYR A 135 -7.33 16.35 1.31
C TYR A 135 -6.26 16.56 0.23
N ILE A 136 -5.06 16.02 0.44
CA ILE A 136 -3.97 16.06 -0.56
C ILE A 136 -4.40 15.36 -1.84
N THR A 137 -4.94 14.14 -1.74
CA THR A 137 -5.39 13.36 -2.90
C THR A 137 -6.49 14.07 -3.67
N LEU A 138 -7.44 14.73 -3.00
CA LEU A 138 -8.49 15.51 -3.65
C LEU A 138 -7.91 16.70 -4.41
N LEU A 139 -6.95 17.41 -3.81
CA LEU A 139 -6.25 18.51 -4.47
C LEU A 139 -5.52 18.01 -5.73
N ILE A 140 -4.75 16.91 -5.61
CA ILE A 140 -4.05 16.29 -6.74
C ILE A 140 -5.06 15.86 -7.81
N PHE A 141 -6.19 15.29 -7.44
CA PHE A 141 -7.21 14.82 -8.36
C PHE A 141 -7.75 15.95 -9.26
N VAL A 142 -8.05 17.13 -8.69
CA VAL A 142 -8.55 18.29 -9.45
C VAL A 142 -7.53 18.73 -10.52
N PHE A 143 -6.26 18.86 -10.15
CA PHE A 143 -5.22 19.27 -11.08
C PHE A 143 -4.86 18.16 -12.08
N ALA A 144 -4.75 16.90 -11.64
CA ALA A 144 -4.50 15.76 -12.50
C ALA A 144 -5.58 15.59 -13.56
N PHE A 145 -6.85 15.77 -13.19
CA PHE A 145 -7.96 15.71 -14.13
C PHE A 145 -7.90 16.86 -15.15
N THR A 146 -7.53 18.07 -14.69
CA THR A 146 -7.34 19.23 -15.57
C THR A 146 -6.18 18.99 -16.55
N PHE A 147 -5.06 18.45 -16.09
CA PHE A 147 -3.93 18.08 -16.95
C PHE A 147 -4.25 16.93 -17.89
N HIS A 148 -5.04 15.94 -17.47
CA HIS A 148 -5.51 14.86 -18.37
C HIS A 148 -6.28 15.42 -19.58
N ILE A 149 -7.11 16.45 -19.37
CA ILE A 149 -7.84 17.10 -20.46
C ILE A 149 -6.88 17.93 -21.33
N GLN A 150 -5.97 18.68 -20.70
CA GLN A 150 -5.08 19.63 -21.38
C GLN A 150 -3.91 18.97 -22.14
N LEU A 151 -3.39 17.85 -21.61
CA LEU A 151 -2.20 17.14 -22.08
C LEU A 151 -2.55 15.73 -22.59
N ARG A 152 -3.80 15.49 -23.00
CA ARG A 152 -4.28 14.16 -23.41
C ARG A 152 -3.40 13.47 -24.46
N ASP A 153 -2.78 14.26 -25.33
CA ASP A 153 -1.94 13.75 -26.42
C ASP A 153 -0.58 13.22 -25.95
N GLN A 154 -0.22 13.43 -24.67
CA GLN A 154 1.00 12.90 -24.09
C GLN A 154 0.76 11.55 -23.41
N ASP A 155 1.68 10.61 -23.61
CA ASP A 155 1.63 9.26 -23.01
C ASP A 155 1.48 9.28 -21.48
N SER A 156 2.07 10.28 -20.81
CA SER A 156 1.99 10.43 -19.35
C SER A 156 0.60 10.85 -18.84
N PHE A 157 -0.26 11.35 -19.72
CA PHE A 157 -1.59 11.89 -19.39
C PHE A 157 -2.72 11.21 -20.17
N GLY A 158 -2.43 10.15 -20.92
CA GLY A 158 -3.43 9.43 -21.73
C GLY A 158 -4.59 8.85 -20.91
N THR A 159 -4.34 8.46 -19.66
CA THR A 159 -5.38 8.01 -18.72
C THR A 159 -5.38 8.84 -17.44
N VAL A 160 -6.56 8.94 -16.79
CA VAL A 160 -6.71 9.68 -15.52
C VAL A 160 -5.81 9.09 -14.43
N SER A 161 -5.65 7.76 -14.38
CA SER A 161 -4.77 7.10 -13.41
C SER A 161 -3.30 7.48 -13.61
N GLN A 162 -2.81 7.51 -14.85
CA GLN A 162 -1.45 7.96 -15.17
C GLN A 162 -1.25 9.44 -14.81
N ALA A 163 -2.22 10.30 -15.13
CA ALA A 163 -2.17 11.71 -14.78
C ALA A 163 -2.12 11.93 -13.26
N MET A 164 -2.87 11.13 -12.48
CA MET A 164 -2.82 11.18 -11.01
C MET A 164 -1.46 10.75 -10.46
N VAL A 165 -0.85 9.70 -11.02
CA VAL A 165 0.51 9.27 -10.63
C VAL A 165 1.51 10.36 -10.97
N LYS A 166 1.47 10.93 -12.18
CA LYS A 166 2.37 12.02 -12.61
C LYS A 166 2.22 13.26 -11.73
N ALA A 167 0.99 13.67 -11.42
CA ALA A 167 0.73 14.81 -10.52
C ALA A 167 1.21 14.55 -9.08
N THR A 168 1.13 13.29 -8.62
CA THR A 168 1.69 12.90 -7.31
C THR A 168 3.22 12.95 -7.32
N VAL A 169 3.87 12.50 -8.40
CA VAL A 169 5.33 12.62 -8.56
C VAL A 169 5.75 14.10 -8.59
N TRP A 170 5.01 14.94 -9.30
CA TRP A 170 5.26 16.38 -9.32
C TRP A 170 5.11 17.04 -7.94
N MET A 171 4.20 16.53 -7.09
CA MET A 171 4.10 16.98 -5.70
C MET A 171 5.41 16.77 -4.92
N PHE A 172 6.15 15.70 -5.20
CA PHE A 172 7.42 15.38 -4.55
C PHE A 172 8.64 16.07 -5.18
N SER A 173 8.42 17.07 -6.05
CA SER A 173 9.44 17.92 -6.70
C SER A 173 10.22 17.29 -7.86
N ASP A 174 9.90 16.09 -8.29
CA ASP A 174 10.45 15.54 -9.54
C ASP A 174 9.62 16.02 -10.73
N LEU A 175 9.86 17.28 -11.13
CA LEU A 175 9.03 17.97 -12.11
C LEU A 175 9.31 17.55 -13.55
N ALA A 176 10.53 17.12 -13.87
CA ALA A 176 10.98 16.72 -15.21
C ALA A 176 10.34 17.58 -16.32
N TYR A 177 10.49 18.91 -16.19
CA TYR A 177 9.78 19.89 -17.02
C TYR A 177 10.13 19.71 -18.51
N ASP A 178 11.41 19.49 -18.81
CA ASP A 178 11.88 19.36 -20.19
C ASP A 178 11.23 18.15 -20.89
N ASP A 179 11.12 17.02 -20.20
CA ASP A 179 10.52 15.79 -20.74
C ASP A 179 9.01 15.93 -21.03
N THR A 180 8.33 16.83 -20.32
CA THR A 180 6.87 16.99 -20.45
C THR A 180 6.50 18.19 -21.32
N PHE A 181 7.23 19.29 -21.25
CA PHE A 181 6.84 20.56 -21.88
C PHE A 181 7.72 20.93 -23.08
N LEU A 182 8.92 20.34 -23.21
CA LEU A 182 9.86 20.58 -24.32
C LEU A 182 10.04 19.35 -25.22
N ASN A 183 9.18 18.33 -25.09
CA ASN A 183 9.25 17.13 -25.91
C ASN A 183 8.90 17.44 -27.38
N GLU A 184 9.87 17.27 -28.28
CA GLU A 184 9.71 17.50 -29.72
C GLU A 184 8.72 16.53 -30.38
N LYS A 185 8.47 15.36 -29.76
CA LYS A 185 7.55 14.34 -30.29
C LYS A 185 6.08 14.70 -30.08
N ASP A 186 5.77 15.32 -28.93
CA ASP A 186 4.41 15.62 -28.49
C ASP A 186 4.27 17.12 -28.16
N PRO A 187 4.17 18.00 -29.18
CA PRO A 187 4.13 19.43 -28.98
C PRO A 187 2.85 19.87 -28.25
N LEU A 188 3.00 20.83 -27.34
CA LEU A 188 1.88 21.40 -26.60
C LEU A 188 0.93 22.17 -27.52
N VAL A 189 -0.37 21.84 -27.47
CA VAL A 189 -1.41 22.56 -28.22
C VAL A 189 -1.57 24.01 -27.73
N TYR A 190 -1.49 24.22 -26.40
CA TYR A 190 -1.65 25.53 -25.77
C TYR A 190 -0.51 25.82 -24.77
N PRO A 191 0.71 26.12 -25.24
CA PRO A 191 1.91 26.18 -24.39
C PRO A 191 1.81 27.23 -23.28
N VAL A 192 1.28 28.42 -23.57
CA VAL A 192 1.17 29.51 -22.58
C VAL A 192 0.20 29.14 -21.46
N PHE A 193 -0.97 28.62 -21.80
CA PHE A 193 -1.99 28.26 -20.81
C PHE A 193 -1.54 27.06 -19.96
N THR A 194 -0.96 26.03 -20.58
CA THR A 194 -0.45 24.86 -19.86
C THR A 194 0.68 25.23 -18.89
N ASN A 195 1.60 26.12 -19.29
CA ASN A 195 2.69 26.58 -18.40
C ASN A 195 2.16 27.42 -17.23
N LEU A 196 1.17 28.29 -17.48
CA LEU A 196 0.52 29.06 -16.42
C LEU A 196 -0.19 28.15 -15.41
N LEU A 197 -0.94 27.16 -15.91
CA LEU A 197 -1.63 26.16 -15.10
C LEU A 197 -0.63 25.33 -14.26
N PHE A 198 0.49 24.94 -14.85
CA PHE A 198 1.56 24.24 -14.15
C PHE A 198 2.19 25.08 -13.04
N LEU A 199 2.46 26.37 -13.29
CA LEU A 199 2.99 27.28 -12.29
C LEU A 199 2.00 27.49 -11.13
N LEU A 200 0.71 27.59 -11.43
CA LEU A 200 -0.37 27.64 -10.44
C LEU A 200 -0.40 26.37 -9.59
N PHE A 201 -0.30 25.20 -10.22
CA PHE A 201 -0.26 23.91 -9.56
C PHE A 201 0.91 23.79 -8.58
N VAL A 202 2.14 24.06 -9.04
CA VAL A 202 3.35 24.00 -8.21
C VAL A 202 3.22 24.97 -7.04
N THR A 203 2.83 26.22 -7.29
CA THR A 203 2.67 27.23 -6.23
C THR A 203 1.61 26.81 -5.21
N THR A 204 0.47 26.31 -5.66
CA THR A 204 -0.63 25.87 -4.78
C THR A 204 -0.20 24.70 -3.90
N ILE A 205 0.45 23.70 -4.48
CA ILE A 205 0.96 22.54 -3.74
C ILE A 205 2.04 22.97 -2.75
N SER A 206 3.01 23.79 -3.17
CA SER A 206 4.08 24.25 -2.29
C SER A 206 3.53 25.03 -1.09
N VAL A 207 2.58 25.95 -1.31
CA VAL A 207 1.92 26.70 -0.22
C VAL A 207 1.13 25.76 0.69
N PHE A 208 0.38 24.81 0.13
CA PHE A 208 -0.42 23.87 0.90
C PHE A 208 0.47 22.96 1.77
N ILE A 209 1.53 22.39 1.19
CA ILE A 209 2.52 21.58 1.89
C ILE A 209 3.21 22.39 2.98
N ALA A 210 3.69 23.61 2.67
CA ALA A 210 4.34 24.48 3.65
C ALA A 210 3.41 24.79 4.83
N ASN A 211 2.14 25.12 4.56
CA ASN A 211 1.15 25.38 5.60
C ASN A 211 0.88 24.13 6.46
N LEU A 212 0.78 22.95 5.84
CA LEU A 212 0.62 21.69 6.58
C LEU A 212 1.84 21.37 7.45
N PHE A 213 3.06 21.52 6.93
CA PHE A 213 4.27 21.24 7.69
C PHE A 213 4.48 22.23 8.83
N ILE A 214 4.41 23.54 8.57
CA ILE A 214 4.67 24.59 9.56
C ILE A 214 3.62 24.55 10.68
N THR A 215 2.34 24.52 10.30
CA THR A 215 1.23 24.53 11.29
C THR A 215 1.24 23.25 12.11
N ARG A 216 1.35 22.08 11.48
CA ARG A 216 1.27 20.79 12.18
C ARG A 216 2.52 20.48 13.00
N SER A 217 3.71 20.85 12.53
CA SER A 217 4.95 20.57 13.27
C SER A 217 5.04 21.37 14.55
N THR A 218 4.73 22.68 14.49
CA THR A 218 4.80 23.59 15.63
C THR A 218 3.82 23.17 16.73
N GLU A 219 2.55 22.89 16.37
CA GLU A 219 1.52 22.47 17.33
C GLU A 219 1.81 21.07 17.93
N LYS A 220 2.32 20.14 17.12
CA LYS A 220 2.61 18.78 17.59
C LYS A 220 3.85 18.74 18.48
N LEU A 221 4.86 19.59 18.23
CA LEU A 221 6.12 19.57 19.00
C LEU A 221 5.90 19.99 20.47
N GLU A 222 5.13 21.06 20.69
CA GLU A 222 4.83 21.55 22.04
C GLU A 222 4.00 20.52 22.83
N SER A 223 2.93 20.01 22.22
CA SER A 223 2.05 19.02 22.87
C SER A 223 2.71 17.64 23.08
N PHE A 224 3.69 17.26 22.28
CA PHE A 224 4.45 16.01 22.46
C PHE A 224 5.44 16.13 23.62
N ARG A 225 6.07 17.29 23.81
CA ARG A 225 7.01 17.55 24.93
C ARG A 225 6.32 17.40 26.28
N ASP A 226 5.12 17.97 26.43
CA ASP A 226 4.39 17.93 27.70
C ASP A 226 3.88 16.51 28.03
N LYS A 227 3.43 15.77 27.02
CA LYS A 227 2.99 14.38 27.18
C LYS A 227 4.14 13.41 27.44
N ALA A 228 5.30 13.63 26.83
CA ALA A 228 6.46 12.77 27.03
C ALA A 228 6.96 12.81 28.49
N ILE A 229 6.99 14.00 29.11
CA ILE A 229 7.39 14.17 30.51
C ILE A 229 6.42 13.42 31.44
N LEU A 230 5.12 13.54 31.18
CA LEU A 230 4.07 12.92 32.00
C LEU A 230 4.04 11.39 31.82
N HIS A 231 4.19 10.91 30.58
CA HIS A 231 4.30 9.48 30.28
C HIS A 231 5.56 8.87 30.91
N GLN A 232 6.69 9.57 30.88
CA GLN A 232 7.93 9.10 31.51
C GLN A 232 7.79 8.96 33.03
N ALA A 233 7.08 9.88 33.69
CA ALA A 233 6.79 9.79 35.11
C ALA A 233 5.86 8.60 35.43
N ALA A 234 4.78 8.44 34.65
CA ALA A 234 3.81 7.36 34.85
C ALA A 234 4.43 5.96 34.62
N SER A 235 5.20 5.77 33.55
CA SER A 235 5.87 4.49 33.26
C SER A 235 6.89 4.11 34.35
N ARG A 236 7.57 5.08 34.98
CA ARG A 236 8.46 4.81 36.10
C ARG A 236 7.67 4.29 37.31
N CYS A 237 6.55 4.92 37.65
CA CYS A 237 5.69 4.45 38.74
C CYS A 237 5.12 3.05 38.48
N GLU A 238 4.67 2.76 37.26
CA GLU A 238 4.11 1.44 36.92
C GLU A 238 5.18 0.33 36.97
N LEU A 239 6.44 0.67 36.65
CA LEU A 239 7.55 -0.27 36.79
C LEU A 239 7.85 -0.57 38.27
N PHE A 240 7.88 0.45 39.13
CA PHE A 240 8.06 0.25 40.58
C PHE A 240 6.93 -0.60 41.18
N LEU A 241 5.68 -0.33 40.80
CA LEU A 241 4.52 -1.11 41.25
C LEU A 241 4.46 -2.56 40.74
N LYS A 242 5.22 -2.90 39.69
CA LYS A 242 5.36 -4.30 39.21
C LYS A 242 6.54 -5.02 39.84
N LEU A 243 7.43 -4.30 40.52
CA LEU A 243 8.65 -4.84 41.13
C LEU A 243 8.52 -5.07 42.64
N ASP A 244 7.62 -4.35 43.32
CA ASP A 244 7.11 -4.68 44.67
C ASP A 244 5.99 -5.73 44.60
#